data_AF-A0A7J9ENT9-F1
#
_entry.id   AF-A0A7J9ENT9-F1
#
_cell.length_a   1.000
_cell.length_b   1.000
_cell.length_c   1.000
_cell.angle_alpha   90.00
_cell.angle_beta   90.00
_cell.angle_gamma   90.00
#
_symmetry.space_group_name_H-M   'P 1'
#
loop_
_entity.id
_entity.type
_entity.pdbx_description
1 polymer ?
#
loop_
_entity_poly.entity_id
_entity_poly.type
_entity_poly.pdbx_seq_one_letter_code
_entity_poly.pdbx_strand_id
1 'polypeptide(L)'
;SGLPLTSLDVSCHKGFPLLGLKCLASKIRILTELNCSNIGSLKDSDLIEIGNCFPSLEVVDISYPDHGCGFSPNGSLDSKSFSGLVTDYGILGLASSLRRLRKIDLSGNTFITDQALVSLSSNCMFLTEIGIRDCDFITQNGIALAIRKTGNLKSIFMNGIGIPSIDVCFLDSFSYARSLCELDLSNSFISDELLCLVAEANLPLNKLVLSRCFCFTFDGIYFLLSKYQFLAYLDLEGANFLNDESIIELAKFFGNLTFINLSLCSKLTNSTLFNLMGNCPLLTIINMERTNLGVEAFPAEIVVNPRVKSLHLGWNNNLNDECMKMASYVCPNLEVLDVTYCSGITEEGILEVLKSCVQIRCLEISRCQGVNNLELDFELPKLEVLQAEGLAINDEALASIGKRCGRLSRLNLEGCLNVTARGVEGVIVNCKALKEMNLRWCNNVSVDIVAWMVLSRPSLRKITLPCGSVPTANQRNFFLRHGCLVCQG
;
A
#
# COMPACT_ATOMS: atom_id res chain seq x y z
N SER A 1 29.97 -11.92 -0.37
CA SER A 1 28.99 -12.86 0.23
C SER A 1 28.31 -13.59 -0.91
N GLY A 2 28.54 -14.90 -1.06
CA GLY A 2 28.08 -15.72 -2.20
C GLY A 2 26.64 -16.20 -2.09
N LEU A 3 25.67 -15.31 -1.86
CA LEU A 3 24.26 -15.65 -2.00
C LEU A 3 23.82 -15.41 -3.45
N PRO A 4 23.06 -16.33 -4.06
CA PRO A 4 22.50 -16.14 -5.40
C PRO A 4 21.50 -14.97 -5.38
N LEU A 5 21.81 -13.87 -6.06
CA LEU A 5 20.89 -12.75 -6.22
C LEU A 5 19.77 -13.16 -7.19
N THR A 6 18.55 -13.32 -6.69
CA THR A 6 17.36 -13.71 -7.48
C THR A 6 16.42 -12.54 -7.76
N SER A 7 16.50 -11.47 -6.98
CA SER A 7 15.67 -10.28 -7.11
C SER A 7 16.55 -9.03 -7.10
N LEU A 8 16.25 -8.09 -7.99
CA LEU A 8 16.96 -6.82 -8.12
C LEU A 8 15.95 -5.67 -8.22
N ASP A 9 16.12 -4.69 -7.36
CA ASP A 9 15.34 -3.46 -7.36
C ASP A 9 16.22 -2.27 -7.76
N VAL A 10 15.85 -1.62 -8.86
CA VAL A 10 16.45 -0.38 -9.36
C VAL A 10 15.40 0.72 -9.53
N SER A 11 14.23 0.59 -8.87
CA SER A 11 13.15 1.56 -8.93
C SER A 11 13.57 2.96 -8.46
N CYS A 12 12.83 3.98 -8.89
CA CYS A 12 13.02 5.39 -8.49
C CYS A 12 14.40 5.99 -8.84
N HIS A 13 15.21 5.31 -9.65
CA HIS A 13 16.50 5.83 -10.11
C HIS A 13 16.30 6.88 -11.20
N LYS A 14 17.04 8.00 -11.18
CA LYS A 14 16.91 9.09 -12.17
C LYS A 14 17.19 8.71 -13.63
N GLY A 15 17.80 7.55 -13.86
CA GLY A 15 18.21 7.09 -15.17
C GLY A 15 18.42 5.57 -15.16
N PHE A 16 18.12 4.92 -16.27
CA PHE A 16 18.26 3.47 -16.39
C PHE A 16 19.74 3.02 -16.31
N PRO A 17 20.13 2.14 -15.36
CA PRO A 17 21.52 1.77 -15.11
C PRO A 17 22.04 0.68 -16.05
N LEU A 18 21.94 0.90 -17.37
CA LEU A 18 22.23 -0.11 -18.41
C LEU A 18 23.62 -0.77 -18.28
N LEU A 19 24.68 0.03 -18.10
CA LEU A 19 26.05 -0.49 -17.99
C LEU A 19 26.24 -1.37 -16.74
N GLY A 20 25.62 -0.96 -15.62
CA GLY A 20 25.63 -1.72 -14.38
C GLY A 20 24.93 -3.06 -14.55
N LEU A 21 23.76 -3.06 -15.21
CA LEU A 21 22.99 -4.28 -15.50
C LEU A 21 23.75 -5.22 -16.44
N LYS A 22 24.38 -4.73 -17.51
CA LYS A 22 25.22 -5.57 -18.39
C LYS A 22 26.39 -6.20 -17.64
N CYS A 23 27.05 -5.44 -16.78
CA CYS A 23 28.12 -5.95 -15.93
C CYS A 23 27.61 -7.03 -14.95
N LEU A 24 26.43 -6.82 -14.37
CA LEU A 24 25.78 -7.77 -13.48
C LEU A 24 25.39 -9.06 -14.21
N ALA A 25 24.82 -8.96 -15.41
CA ALA A 25 24.41 -10.09 -16.25
C ALA A 25 25.58 -11.00 -16.63
N SER A 26 26.79 -10.45 -16.74
CA SER A 26 28.00 -11.27 -16.96
C SER A 26 28.34 -12.19 -15.77
N LYS A 27 27.84 -11.87 -14.58
CA LYS A 27 28.13 -12.58 -13.32
C LYS A 27 26.93 -13.34 -12.77
N ILE A 28 25.70 -12.89 -13.05
CA ILE A 28 24.46 -13.40 -12.45
C ILE A 28 23.45 -13.68 -13.57
N ARG A 29 23.12 -14.96 -13.78
CA ARG A 29 22.15 -15.41 -14.81
C ARG A 29 20.85 -15.98 -14.26
N ILE A 30 20.74 -16.05 -12.93
CA ILE A 30 19.62 -16.66 -12.20
C ILE A 30 18.65 -15.61 -11.66
N LEU A 31 18.76 -14.36 -12.12
CA LEU A 31 17.84 -13.30 -11.74
C LEU A 31 16.44 -13.64 -12.26
N THR A 32 15.47 -13.72 -11.35
CA THR A 32 14.08 -14.06 -11.65
C THR A 32 13.15 -12.86 -11.49
N GLU A 33 13.55 -11.84 -10.75
CA GLU A 33 12.74 -10.65 -10.51
C GLU A 33 13.55 -9.37 -10.76
N LEU A 34 12.94 -8.43 -11.49
CA LEU A 34 13.50 -7.13 -11.75
C LEU A 34 12.43 -6.05 -11.56
N ASN A 35 12.65 -5.16 -10.58
CA ASN A 35 11.84 -3.97 -10.38
C ASN A 35 12.55 -2.74 -10.96
N CYS A 36 11.92 -2.13 -11.96
CA CYS A 36 12.31 -0.89 -12.64
C CYS A 36 11.20 0.17 -12.58
N SER A 37 10.26 0.06 -11.63
CA SER A 37 9.20 1.05 -11.47
C SER A 37 9.74 2.44 -11.19
N ASN A 38 9.04 3.49 -11.63
CA ASN A 38 9.42 4.89 -11.40
C ASN A 38 10.85 5.24 -11.86
N ILE A 39 11.41 4.50 -12.81
CA ILE A 39 12.77 4.75 -13.28
C ILE A 39 12.80 5.83 -14.37
N GLY A 40 13.78 6.71 -14.28
CA GLY A 40 13.93 7.80 -15.22
C GLY A 40 14.42 7.34 -16.59
N SER A 41 13.84 7.92 -17.64
CA SER A 41 14.29 7.74 -19.04
C SER A 41 14.30 6.28 -19.55
N LEU A 42 13.38 5.44 -19.07
CA LEU A 42 13.22 4.07 -19.59
C LEU A 42 12.71 4.10 -21.04
N LYS A 43 13.28 3.26 -21.90
CA LYS A 43 12.98 3.22 -23.35
C LYS A 43 13.01 1.81 -23.92
N ASP A 44 12.49 1.64 -25.13
CA ASP A 44 12.44 0.35 -25.82
C ASP A 44 13.80 -0.37 -25.91
N SER A 45 14.89 0.35 -26.21
CA SER A 45 16.23 -0.26 -26.30
C SER A 45 16.67 -0.88 -24.98
N ASP A 46 16.25 -0.29 -23.86
CA ASP A 46 16.59 -0.77 -22.53
C ASP A 46 15.81 -2.05 -22.20
N LEU A 47 14.53 -2.11 -22.59
CA LEU A 47 13.70 -3.32 -22.45
C LEU A 47 14.25 -4.51 -23.25
N ILE A 48 14.71 -4.26 -24.47
CA ILE A 48 15.36 -5.29 -25.30
C ILE A 48 16.65 -5.79 -24.62
N GLU A 49 17.45 -4.88 -24.08
CA GLU A 49 18.69 -5.23 -23.38
C GLU A 49 18.43 -5.98 -22.07
N ILE A 50 17.35 -5.66 -21.34
CA ILE A 50 16.88 -6.44 -20.19
C ILE A 50 16.62 -7.88 -20.62
N GLY A 51 15.84 -8.07 -21.70
CA GLY A 51 15.53 -9.39 -22.24
C GLY A 51 16.78 -10.21 -22.61
N ASN A 52 17.77 -9.55 -23.23
CA ASN A 52 19.03 -10.16 -23.60
C ASN A 52 19.91 -10.52 -22.39
N CYS A 53 19.94 -9.65 -21.39
CA CYS A 53 20.78 -9.81 -20.20
C CYS A 53 20.23 -10.88 -19.24
N PHE A 54 18.90 -10.94 -19.07
CA PHE A 54 18.24 -11.74 -18.05
C PHE A 54 17.05 -12.54 -18.63
N PRO A 55 17.30 -13.52 -19.52
CA PRO A 55 16.22 -14.29 -20.17
C PRO A 55 15.41 -15.19 -19.22
N SER A 56 15.88 -15.38 -17.98
CA SER A 56 15.23 -16.18 -16.94
C SER A 56 14.22 -15.41 -16.08
N LEU A 57 14.01 -14.12 -16.35
CA LEU A 57 13.08 -13.30 -15.57
C LEU A 57 11.66 -13.88 -15.61
N GLU A 58 11.06 -13.98 -14.42
CA GLU A 58 9.69 -14.41 -14.18
C GLU A 58 8.81 -13.23 -13.72
N VAL A 59 9.39 -12.20 -13.11
CA VAL A 59 8.69 -10.99 -12.66
C VAL A 59 9.43 -9.76 -13.17
N VAL A 60 8.70 -8.88 -13.86
CA VAL A 60 9.23 -7.61 -14.35
C VAL A 60 8.25 -6.49 -14.02
N ASP A 61 8.71 -5.47 -13.32
CA ASP A 61 7.95 -4.24 -13.09
C ASP A 61 8.63 -3.10 -13.83
N ILE A 62 7.95 -2.51 -14.80
CA ILE A 62 8.41 -1.33 -15.55
C ILE A 62 7.39 -0.19 -15.45
N SER A 63 6.62 -0.17 -14.35
CA SER A 63 5.52 0.77 -14.16
C SER A 63 5.99 2.21 -13.93
N TYR A 64 5.17 3.16 -14.37
CA TYR A 64 5.31 4.61 -14.15
C TYR A 64 6.71 5.17 -14.44
N PRO A 65 7.32 4.91 -15.61
CA PRO A 65 8.64 5.47 -15.93
C PRO A 65 8.64 7.01 -15.84
N ASP A 66 9.67 7.57 -15.18
CA ASP A 66 9.82 9.02 -15.03
C ASP A 66 10.41 9.63 -16.32
N HIS A 67 9.52 10.15 -17.15
CA HIS A 67 9.89 10.93 -18.33
C HIS A 67 9.96 12.41 -17.93
N GLY A 68 11.07 12.80 -17.28
CA GLY A 68 11.31 14.15 -16.75
C GLY A 68 10.64 15.24 -17.58
N CYS A 69 9.54 15.78 -17.04
CA CYS A 69 8.68 16.86 -17.54
C CYS A 69 8.82 17.17 -19.05
N GLY A 70 8.22 16.35 -19.91
CA GLY A 70 8.05 16.65 -21.34
C GLY A 70 6.73 17.35 -21.70
N PHE A 71 5.77 17.42 -20.77
CA PHE A 71 4.51 18.15 -20.99
C PHE A 71 4.60 19.53 -20.37
N SER A 72 4.91 20.53 -21.18
CA SER A 72 4.64 21.92 -20.81
C SER A 72 3.14 22.04 -20.55
N PRO A 73 2.69 22.55 -19.38
CA PRO A 73 1.26 22.70 -19.03
C PRO A 73 0.48 23.61 -20.00
N ASN A 74 1.19 24.24 -20.92
CA ASN A 74 0.74 25.16 -21.95
C ASN A 74 0.49 24.47 -23.31
N GLY A 75 0.66 23.14 -23.41
CA GLY A 75 0.43 22.41 -24.67
C GLY A 75 1.41 22.74 -25.79
N SER A 76 2.52 23.44 -25.50
CA SER A 76 3.60 23.58 -26.47
C SER A 76 4.30 22.24 -26.58
N LEU A 77 4.05 21.54 -27.69
CA LEU A 77 4.89 20.46 -28.19
C LEU A 77 6.28 21.06 -28.49
N ASP A 78 7.08 21.27 -27.47
CA ASP A 78 8.51 21.42 -27.67
C ASP A 78 8.94 20.12 -28.35
N SER A 79 9.37 20.25 -29.60
CA SER A 79 9.81 19.19 -30.52
C SER A 79 11.03 18.38 -30.03
N LYS A 80 11.24 18.27 -28.72
CA LYS A 80 12.08 17.24 -28.11
C LYS A 80 11.39 15.89 -28.34
N SER A 81 11.70 15.34 -29.51
CA SER A 81 11.55 13.96 -29.96
C SER A 81 10.95 13.00 -28.93
N PHE A 82 9.81 12.38 -29.30
CA PHE A 82 9.26 11.16 -28.69
C PHE A 82 10.24 9.97 -28.69
N SER A 83 11.50 10.15 -29.12
CA SER A 83 12.55 9.15 -29.04
C SER A 83 12.92 8.86 -27.59
N GLY A 84 12.78 7.59 -27.19
CA GLY A 84 13.19 7.14 -25.87
C GLY A 84 12.04 6.93 -24.89
N LEU A 85 10.84 6.67 -25.40
CA LEU A 85 9.71 6.17 -24.60
C LEU A 85 9.61 4.65 -24.75
N VAL A 86 8.83 4.04 -23.87
CA VAL A 86 8.41 2.64 -24.00
C VAL A 86 7.19 2.58 -24.93
N THR A 87 7.26 1.71 -25.93
CA THR A 87 6.20 1.46 -26.92
C THR A 87 6.01 -0.04 -27.10
N ASP A 88 5.05 -0.43 -27.94
CA ASP A 88 4.81 -1.83 -28.31
C ASP A 88 6.06 -2.54 -28.84
N TYR A 89 7.01 -1.81 -29.45
CA TYR A 89 8.26 -2.37 -29.95
C TYR A 89 9.15 -2.91 -28.83
N GLY A 90 9.33 -2.14 -27.75
CA GLY A 90 10.08 -2.58 -26.58
C GLY A 90 9.41 -3.75 -25.87
N ILE A 91 8.08 -3.71 -25.72
CA ILE A 91 7.31 -4.80 -25.12
C ILE A 91 7.42 -6.08 -25.95
N LEU A 92 7.34 -5.98 -27.28
CA LEU A 92 7.54 -7.12 -28.17
C LEU A 92 8.94 -7.73 -28.03
N GLY A 93 9.98 -6.90 -27.99
CA GLY A 93 11.36 -7.35 -27.80
C GLY A 93 11.58 -8.07 -26.46
N LEU A 94 10.99 -7.52 -25.40
CA LEU A 94 11.00 -8.11 -24.07
C LEU A 94 10.22 -9.44 -24.04
N ALA A 95 8.99 -9.46 -24.54
CA ALA A 95 8.14 -10.66 -24.59
C ALA A 95 8.76 -11.79 -25.42
N SER A 96 9.44 -11.47 -26.52
CA SER A 96 10.13 -12.45 -27.36
C SER A 96 11.31 -13.13 -26.64
N SER A 97 11.92 -12.43 -25.69
CA SER A 97 13.09 -12.89 -24.94
C SER A 97 12.70 -13.61 -23.64
N LEU A 98 11.68 -13.12 -22.94
CA LEU A 98 11.30 -13.56 -21.59
C LEU A 98 10.21 -14.65 -21.60
N ARG A 99 10.56 -15.84 -22.10
CA ARG A 99 9.59 -16.96 -22.23
C ARG A 99 9.11 -17.54 -20.89
N ARG A 100 9.77 -17.22 -19.78
CA ARG A 100 9.40 -17.65 -18.41
C ARG A 100 8.60 -16.61 -17.64
N LEU A 101 8.28 -15.48 -18.27
CA LEU A 101 7.58 -14.37 -17.63
C LEU A 101 6.22 -14.84 -17.08
N ARG A 102 6.00 -14.55 -15.79
CA ARG A 102 4.79 -14.86 -15.03
C ARG A 102 4.03 -13.62 -14.61
N LYS A 103 4.75 -12.53 -14.33
CA LYS A 103 4.17 -11.27 -13.88
C LYS A 103 4.82 -10.12 -14.63
N ILE A 104 4.00 -9.21 -15.14
CA ILE A 104 4.49 -7.96 -15.69
C ILE A 104 3.58 -6.80 -15.31
N ASP A 105 4.17 -5.72 -14.82
CA ASP A 105 3.48 -4.44 -14.62
C ASP A 105 3.95 -3.43 -15.66
N LEU A 106 3.01 -3.01 -16.51
CA LEU A 106 3.19 -2.01 -17.57
C LEU A 106 2.55 -0.67 -17.21
N SER A 107 2.01 -0.52 -16.00
CA SER A 107 1.18 0.65 -15.64
C SER A 107 1.91 1.97 -15.89
N GLY A 108 1.21 3.03 -16.28
CA GLY A 108 1.78 4.35 -16.57
C GLY A 108 2.61 4.45 -17.86
N ASN A 109 2.75 3.39 -18.66
CA ASN A 109 3.39 3.46 -19.97
C ASN A 109 2.38 3.97 -21.01
N THR A 110 2.21 5.29 -21.12
CA THR A 110 1.15 5.93 -21.92
C THR A 110 1.12 5.53 -23.41
N PHE A 111 2.23 5.13 -24.02
CA PHE A 111 2.33 4.91 -25.48
C PHE A 111 2.28 3.44 -25.92
N ILE A 112 1.96 2.51 -25.02
CA ILE A 112 1.67 1.13 -25.39
C ILE A 112 0.20 1.00 -25.81
N THR A 113 -0.08 0.08 -26.73
CA THR A 113 -1.42 -0.18 -27.25
C THR A 113 -1.82 -1.64 -27.02
N ASP A 114 -2.99 -2.04 -27.53
CA ASP A 114 -3.42 -3.44 -27.57
C ASP A 114 -2.35 -4.39 -28.14
N GLN A 115 -1.45 -3.90 -28.99
CA GLN A 115 -0.37 -4.71 -29.57
C GLN A 115 0.65 -5.18 -28.52
N ALA A 116 0.91 -4.42 -27.46
CA ALA A 116 1.73 -4.87 -26.33
C ALA A 116 1.11 -6.10 -25.65
N LEU A 117 -0.20 -6.05 -25.36
CA LEU A 117 -0.93 -7.16 -24.76
C LEU A 117 -0.98 -8.39 -25.66
N VAL A 118 -1.17 -8.20 -26.97
CA VAL A 118 -1.10 -9.28 -27.96
C VAL A 118 0.28 -9.92 -27.98
N SER A 119 1.33 -9.11 -27.91
CA SER A 119 2.72 -9.59 -27.92
C SER A 119 3.04 -10.41 -26.67
N LEU A 120 2.63 -9.94 -25.49
CA LEU A 120 2.80 -10.67 -24.24
C LEU A 120 2.02 -11.98 -24.22
N SER A 121 0.70 -11.91 -24.51
CA SER A 121 -0.17 -13.10 -24.49
C SER A 121 0.22 -14.15 -25.53
N SER A 122 0.90 -13.78 -26.62
CA SER A 122 1.32 -14.72 -27.67
C SER A 122 2.71 -15.32 -27.42
N ASN A 123 3.59 -14.65 -26.65
CA ASN A 123 4.97 -15.11 -26.43
C ASN A 123 5.23 -15.66 -25.01
N CYS A 124 4.46 -15.22 -24.01
CA CYS A 124 4.65 -15.53 -22.60
C CYS A 124 3.59 -16.53 -22.09
N MET A 125 3.77 -17.82 -22.38
CA MET A 125 2.77 -18.86 -22.07
C MET A 125 2.53 -19.13 -20.56
N PHE A 126 3.45 -18.68 -19.70
CA PHE A 126 3.37 -18.82 -18.24
C PHE A 126 2.85 -17.57 -17.54
N LEU A 127 2.37 -16.57 -18.30
CA LEU A 127 1.88 -15.32 -17.76
C LEU A 127 0.64 -15.55 -16.89
N THR A 128 0.73 -15.10 -15.66
CA THR A 128 -0.29 -15.24 -14.61
C THR A 128 -0.81 -13.89 -14.11
N GLU A 129 -0.07 -12.81 -14.33
CA GLU A 129 -0.42 -11.49 -13.81
C GLU A 129 0.00 -10.39 -14.79
N ILE A 130 -0.92 -9.48 -15.09
CA ILE A 130 -0.70 -8.34 -16.00
C ILE A 130 -1.22 -7.06 -15.36
N GLY A 131 -0.36 -6.05 -15.37
CA GLY A 131 -0.66 -4.70 -14.94
C GLY A 131 -0.70 -3.68 -16.06
N ILE A 132 -1.78 -2.91 -16.14
CA ILE A 132 -2.02 -1.92 -17.20
C ILE A 132 -2.82 -0.71 -16.69
N ARG A 133 -2.60 -0.25 -15.46
CA ARG A 133 -3.22 1.01 -15.00
C ARG A 133 -2.60 2.19 -15.75
N ASP A 134 -3.36 3.24 -16.00
CA ASP A 134 -2.88 4.47 -16.65
C ASP A 134 -2.17 4.21 -18.00
N CYS A 135 -2.68 3.25 -18.78
CA CYS A 135 -2.22 2.90 -20.12
C CYS A 135 -3.23 3.40 -21.17
N ASP A 136 -3.16 4.70 -21.49
CA ASP A 136 -4.21 5.46 -22.20
C ASP A 136 -4.67 4.89 -23.55
N PHE A 137 -3.82 4.14 -24.26
CA PHE A 137 -4.15 3.56 -25.58
C PHE A 137 -4.43 2.05 -25.54
N ILE A 138 -4.47 1.43 -24.36
CA ILE A 138 -5.00 0.06 -24.22
C ILE A 138 -6.51 0.13 -24.15
N THR A 139 -7.17 -0.66 -24.99
CA THR A 139 -8.62 -0.72 -25.06
C THR A 139 -9.16 -2.02 -24.47
N GLN A 140 -10.47 -2.07 -24.22
CA GLN A 140 -11.16 -3.30 -23.84
C GLN A 140 -10.92 -4.45 -24.84
N ASN A 141 -10.66 -4.17 -26.12
CA ASN A 141 -10.38 -5.22 -27.12
C ASN A 141 -9.01 -5.87 -26.89
N GLY A 142 -7.97 -5.09 -26.58
CA GLY A 142 -6.66 -5.63 -26.22
C GLY A 142 -6.73 -6.50 -24.97
N ILE A 143 -7.49 -6.06 -23.97
CA ILE A 143 -7.72 -6.80 -22.72
C ILE A 143 -8.49 -8.10 -23.00
N ALA A 144 -9.57 -8.04 -23.79
CA ALA A 144 -10.35 -9.21 -24.20
C ALA A 144 -9.46 -10.26 -24.88
N LEU A 145 -8.59 -9.82 -25.80
CA LEU A 145 -7.67 -10.70 -26.53
C LEU A 145 -6.64 -11.32 -25.58
N ALA A 146 -6.10 -10.55 -24.64
CA ALA A 146 -5.17 -11.05 -23.64
C ALA A 146 -5.80 -12.13 -22.77
N ILE A 147 -7.02 -11.90 -22.27
CA ILE A 147 -7.78 -12.88 -21.47
C ILE A 147 -8.04 -14.15 -22.27
N ARG A 148 -8.50 -14.04 -23.52
CA ARG A 148 -8.80 -15.20 -24.39
C ARG A 148 -7.57 -16.04 -24.71
N LYS A 149 -6.41 -15.41 -24.90
CA LYS A 149 -5.15 -16.10 -25.24
C LYS A 149 -4.42 -16.66 -24.01
N THR A 150 -4.59 -16.04 -22.85
CA THR A 150 -3.81 -16.35 -21.63
C THR A 150 -4.65 -17.17 -20.65
N GLY A 151 -4.81 -18.48 -20.89
CA GLY A 151 -5.62 -19.36 -20.02
C GLY A 151 -5.11 -19.52 -18.58
N ASN A 152 -3.85 -19.14 -18.32
CA ASN A 152 -3.21 -19.18 -17.00
C ASN A 152 -3.33 -17.85 -16.23
N LEU A 153 -3.97 -16.83 -16.80
CA LEU A 153 -4.07 -15.51 -16.17
C LEU A 153 -4.88 -15.61 -14.87
N LYS A 154 -4.24 -15.26 -13.75
CA LYS A 154 -4.79 -15.30 -12.39
C LYS A 154 -5.18 -13.93 -11.87
N SER A 155 -4.43 -12.90 -12.28
CA SER A 155 -4.65 -11.53 -11.82
C SER A 155 -4.55 -10.57 -13.00
N ILE A 156 -5.47 -9.62 -13.06
CA ILE A 156 -5.39 -8.47 -13.95
C ILE A 156 -5.74 -7.22 -13.18
N PHE A 157 -4.92 -6.19 -13.33
CA PHE A 157 -5.15 -4.90 -12.72
C PHE A 157 -5.10 -3.79 -13.76
N MET A 158 -6.20 -3.05 -13.83
CA MET A 158 -6.48 -2.10 -14.90
C MET A 158 -7.38 -0.99 -14.39
N ASN A 159 -7.30 0.18 -15.03
CA ASN A 159 -8.24 1.27 -14.81
C ASN A 159 -8.79 1.79 -16.15
N GLY A 160 -9.73 2.74 -16.10
CA GLY A 160 -10.28 3.36 -17.31
C GLY A 160 -11.17 2.46 -18.17
N ILE A 161 -11.46 1.22 -17.74
CA ILE A 161 -12.44 0.38 -18.41
C ILE A 161 -13.84 1.01 -18.25
N GLY A 162 -14.57 1.21 -19.34
CA GLY A 162 -15.97 1.69 -19.30
C GLY A 162 -16.22 3.17 -19.64
N ILE A 163 -15.29 3.86 -20.31
CA ILE A 163 -15.55 5.15 -20.97
C ILE A 163 -15.84 4.88 -22.46
N PRO A 164 -17.08 4.92 -23.03
CA PRO A 164 -18.42 5.12 -22.46
C PRO A 164 -19.44 3.97 -22.76
N SER A 165 -19.01 2.82 -23.30
CA SER A 165 -19.85 1.61 -23.44
C SER A 165 -18.99 0.36 -23.52
N ILE A 166 -19.45 -0.73 -22.90
CA ILE A 166 -18.71 -1.99 -22.87
C ILE A 166 -19.04 -2.80 -24.12
N ASP A 167 -18.00 -3.28 -24.82
CA ASP A 167 -18.15 -4.11 -26.02
C ASP A 167 -18.54 -5.55 -25.64
N VAL A 168 -19.56 -6.10 -26.30
CA VAL A 168 -19.98 -7.52 -26.16
C VAL A 168 -18.79 -8.48 -26.34
N CYS A 169 -17.84 -8.16 -27.21
CA CYS A 169 -16.65 -8.98 -27.41
C CYS A 169 -15.73 -9.01 -26.18
N PHE A 170 -15.67 -7.91 -25.43
CA PHE A 170 -14.97 -7.85 -24.15
C PHE A 170 -15.71 -8.68 -23.10
N LEU A 171 -17.03 -8.59 -23.06
CA LEU A 171 -17.87 -9.36 -22.13
C LEU A 171 -17.68 -10.87 -22.28
N ASP A 172 -17.74 -11.37 -23.51
CA ASP A 172 -17.51 -12.79 -23.83
C ASP A 172 -16.13 -13.29 -23.39
N SER A 173 -15.14 -12.39 -23.24
CA SER A 173 -13.77 -12.80 -22.90
C SER A 173 -13.67 -13.39 -21.49
N PHE A 174 -14.50 -12.95 -20.54
CA PHE A 174 -14.46 -13.47 -19.17
C PHE A 174 -14.82 -14.96 -19.09
N SER A 175 -15.62 -15.49 -20.03
CA SER A 175 -15.91 -16.93 -20.10
C SER A 175 -14.67 -17.81 -20.32
N TYR A 176 -13.57 -17.22 -20.83
CA TYR A 176 -12.29 -17.88 -21.03
C TYR A 176 -11.36 -17.76 -19.80
N ALA A 177 -11.66 -16.86 -18.87
CA ALA A 177 -10.82 -16.48 -17.73
C ALA A 177 -10.92 -17.48 -16.55
N ARG A 178 -10.79 -18.78 -16.81
CA ARG A 178 -11.06 -19.85 -15.82
C ARG A 178 -10.08 -19.90 -14.64
N SER A 179 -8.94 -19.23 -14.76
CA SER A 179 -7.92 -19.14 -13.71
C SER A 179 -7.95 -17.78 -12.98
N LEU A 180 -8.77 -16.82 -13.43
CA LEU A 180 -8.76 -15.45 -12.95
C LEU A 180 -9.39 -15.38 -11.56
N CYS A 181 -8.54 -15.22 -10.54
CA CYS A 181 -8.95 -15.14 -9.16
C CYS A 181 -8.86 -13.72 -8.58
N GLU A 182 -8.09 -12.83 -9.21
CA GLU A 182 -7.97 -11.43 -8.80
C GLU A 182 -8.38 -10.50 -9.94
N LEU A 183 -9.34 -9.61 -9.65
CA LEU A 183 -9.80 -8.58 -10.58
C LEU A 183 -9.72 -7.22 -9.89
N ASP A 184 -8.84 -6.36 -10.39
CA ASP A 184 -8.69 -5.00 -9.92
C ASP A 184 -9.07 -4.02 -11.02
N LEU A 185 -10.17 -3.30 -10.77
CA LEU A 185 -10.76 -2.32 -11.67
C LEU A 185 -10.64 -0.89 -11.10
N SER A 186 -9.78 -0.69 -10.10
CA SER A 186 -9.70 0.57 -9.35
C SER A 186 -9.61 1.80 -10.26
N ASN A 187 -10.21 2.91 -9.86
CA ASN A 187 -10.23 4.17 -10.61
C ASN A 187 -10.85 4.03 -12.03
N SER A 188 -11.87 3.16 -12.20
CA SER A 188 -12.60 2.98 -13.45
C SER A 188 -14.03 3.50 -13.42
N PHE A 189 -14.63 3.66 -14.61
CA PHE A 189 -16.07 3.88 -14.78
C PHE A 189 -16.76 2.54 -15.02
N ILE A 190 -17.30 1.91 -13.97
CA ILE A 190 -17.91 0.58 -14.08
C ILE A 190 -19.44 0.69 -14.07
N SER A 191 -20.12 -0.11 -14.88
CA SER A 191 -21.58 -0.21 -14.89
C SER A 191 -22.05 -1.43 -14.12
N ASP A 192 -23.30 -1.42 -13.66
CA ASP A 192 -23.93 -2.62 -13.06
C ASP A 192 -23.99 -3.79 -14.05
N GLU A 193 -24.15 -3.49 -15.35
CA GLU A 193 -24.08 -4.49 -16.42
C GLU A 193 -22.75 -5.25 -16.43
N LEU A 194 -21.61 -4.55 -16.25
CA LEU A 194 -20.31 -5.20 -16.11
C LEU A 194 -20.28 -6.15 -14.91
N LEU A 195 -20.76 -5.68 -13.75
CA LEU A 195 -20.75 -6.45 -12.51
C LEU A 195 -21.64 -7.69 -12.64
N CYS A 196 -22.81 -7.57 -13.27
CA CYS A 196 -23.69 -8.69 -13.57
C CYS A 196 -23.00 -9.73 -14.44
N LEU A 197 -22.28 -9.32 -15.47
CA LEU A 197 -21.61 -10.24 -16.38
C LEU A 197 -20.39 -10.91 -15.74
N VAL A 198 -19.63 -10.19 -14.92
CA VAL A 198 -18.59 -10.80 -14.09
C VAL A 198 -19.22 -11.84 -13.16
N ALA A 199 -20.41 -11.59 -12.60
CA ALA A 199 -21.15 -12.57 -11.81
C ALA A 199 -21.57 -13.81 -12.62
N GLU A 200 -22.05 -13.62 -13.85
CA GLU A 200 -22.47 -14.71 -14.74
C GLU A 200 -21.29 -15.52 -15.30
N ALA A 201 -20.11 -14.92 -15.41
CA ALA A 201 -18.88 -15.60 -15.83
C ALA A 201 -18.40 -16.66 -14.82
N ASN A 202 -18.91 -16.64 -13.57
CA ASN A 202 -18.58 -17.61 -12.51
C ASN A 202 -17.06 -17.85 -12.37
N LEU A 203 -16.30 -16.76 -12.33
CA LEU A 203 -14.86 -16.81 -12.19
C LEU A 203 -14.48 -17.36 -10.80
N PRO A 204 -13.27 -17.89 -10.59
CA PRO A 204 -12.81 -18.29 -9.26
C PRO A 204 -12.29 -17.09 -8.44
N LEU A 205 -13.02 -15.95 -8.42
CA LEU A 205 -12.54 -14.73 -7.74
C LEU A 205 -12.40 -14.94 -6.24
N ASN A 206 -11.21 -14.64 -5.73
CA ASN A 206 -10.89 -14.53 -4.31
C ASN A 206 -10.62 -13.07 -3.90
N LYS A 207 -10.30 -12.20 -4.85
CA LYS A 207 -9.97 -10.80 -4.64
C LYS A 207 -10.64 -9.91 -5.67
N LEU A 208 -11.42 -8.94 -5.19
CA LEU A 208 -12.08 -7.94 -6.01
C LEU A 208 -11.73 -6.55 -5.48
N VAL A 209 -11.22 -5.70 -6.38
CA VAL A 209 -10.88 -4.31 -6.06
C VAL A 209 -11.67 -3.37 -6.97
N LEU A 210 -12.58 -2.63 -6.37
CA LEU A 210 -13.39 -1.57 -7.00
C LEU A 210 -13.10 -0.20 -6.36
N SER A 211 -11.93 -0.03 -5.76
CA SER A 211 -11.51 1.21 -5.10
C SER A 211 -11.64 2.39 -6.06
N ARG A 212 -12.34 3.44 -5.61
CA ARG A 212 -12.55 4.71 -6.34
C ARG A 212 -13.13 4.52 -7.73
N CYS A 213 -13.93 3.47 -7.91
CA CYS A 213 -14.75 3.28 -9.08
C CYS A 213 -15.97 4.21 -9.10
N PHE A 214 -16.43 4.56 -10.29
CA PHE A 214 -17.61 5.40 -10.51
C PHE A 214 -18.70 4.61 -11.27
N CYS A 215 -19.94 5.10 -11.21
CA CYS A 215 -21.10 4.67 -12.00
C CYS A 215 -21.78 3.32 -11.69
N PHE A 216 -21.20 2.45 -10.87
CA PHE A 216 -21.94 1.29 -10.35
C PHE A 216 -22.80 1.67 -9.14
N THR A 217 -23.81 0.84 -8.87
CA THR A 217 -24.77 1.04 -7.80
C THR A 217 -24.77 -0.13 -6.83
N PHE A 218 -25.61 -0.04 -5.80
CA PHE A 218 -25.84 -1.13 -4.87
C PHE A 218 -26.33 -2.40 -5.57
N ASP A 219 -27.19 -2.28 -6.58
CA ASP A 219 -27.80 -3.46 -7.23
C ASP A 219 -26.75 -4.30 -7.96
N GLY A 220 -25.82 -3.65 -8.68
CA GLY A 220 -24.73 -4.34 -9.39
C GLY A 220 -23.78 -5.06 -8.44
N ILE A 221 -23.32 -4.39 -7.37
CA ILE A 221 -22.42 -5.02 -6.40
C ILE A 221 -23.11 -6.09 -5.57
N TYR A 222 -24.39 -5.90 -5.21
CA TYR A 222 -25.20 -6.90 -4.53
C TYR A 222 -25.34 -8.16 -5.37
N PHE A 223 -25.70 -8.03 -6.65
CA PHE A 223 -25.86 -9.17 -7.55
C PHE A 223 -24.53 -9.92 -7.71
N LEU A 224 -23.42 -9.20 -7.90
CA LEU A 224 -22.09 -9.82 -7.99
C LEU A 224 -21.76 -10.60 -6.70
N LEU A 225 -21.84 -9.97 -5.54
CA LEU A 225 -21.45 -10.60 -4.28
C LEU A 225 -22.37 -11.76 -3.89
N SER A 226 -23.63 -11.78 -4.36
CA SER A 226 -24.53 -12.92 -4.21
C SER A 226 -23.99 -14.20 -4.86
N LYS A 227 -23.15 -14.08 -5.90
CA LYS A 227 -22.48 -15.20 -6.60
C LYS A 227 -21.11 -15.52 -6.01
N TYR A 228 -20.37 -14.51 -5.56
CA TYR A 228 -18.99 -14.63 -5.08
C TYR A 228 -18.85 -14.75 -3.56
N GLN A 229 -19.45 -15.78 -2.97
CA GLN A 229 -19.48 -15.99 -1.50
C GLN A 229 -18.16 -16.53 -0.91
N PHE A 230 -17.16 -16.82 -1.76
CA PHE A 230 -15.82 -17.28 -1.37
C PHE A 230 -14.76 -16.17 -1.42
N LEU A 231 -15.19 -14.92 -1.63
CA LEU A 231 -14.29 -13.79 -1.72
C LEU A 231 -13.58 -13.58 -0.38
N ALA A 232 -12.25 -13.50 -0.43
CA ALA A 232 -11.38 -13.30 0.73
C ALA A 232 -10.93 -11.84 0.88
N TYR A 233 -10.93 -11.08 -0.20
CA TYR A 233 -10.49 -9.68 -0.25
C TYR A 233 -11.50 -8.85 -1.06
N LEU A 234 -12.06 -7.82 -0.41
CA LEU A 234 -13.00 -6.90 -1.03
C LEU A 234 -12.59 -5.46 -0.75
N ASP A 235 -12.39 -4.68 -1.80
CA ASP A 235 -12.13 -3.25 -1.69
C ASP A 235 -13.21 -2.46 -2.42
N LEU A 236 -13.95 -1.67 -1.64
CA LEU A 236 -15.03 -0.78 -2.06
C LEU A 236 -14.74 0.66 -1.61
N GLU A 237 -13.46 1.03 -1.45
CA GLU A 237 -13.08 2.39 -1.07
C GLU A 237 -13.75 3.43 -1.98
N GLY A 238 -14.36 4.46 -1.39
CA GLY A 238 -14.99 5.55 -2.13
C GLY A 238 -16.32 5.20 -2.80
N ALA A 239 -16.92 4.03 -2.53
CA ALA A 239 -18.27 3.69 -2.96
C ALA A 239 -19.33 4.47 -2.17
N ASN A 240 -19.49 5.76 -2.49
CA ASN A 240 -20.29 6.75 -1.74
C ASN A 240 -21.80 6.47 -1.67
N PHE A 241 -22.31 5.49 -2.43
CA PHE A 241 -23.69 5.04 -2.33
C PHE A 241 -23.92 4.11 -1.13
N LEU A 242 -22.87 3.49 -0.58
CA LEU A 242 -22.95 2.61 0.57
C LEU A 242 -23.35 3.38 1.84
N ASN A 243 -24.24 2.79 2.62
CA ASN A 243 -24.68 3.18 3.96
C ASN A 243 -24.71 1.94 4.88
N ASP A 244 -24.99 2.11 6.18
CA ASP A 244 -24.99 0.98 7.12
C ASP A 244 -25.96 -0.16 6.71
N GLU A 245 -27.18 0.18 6.27
CA GLU A 245 -28.18 -0.80 5.78
C GLU A 245 -27.64 -1.63 4.61
N SER A 246 -26.97 -0.98 3.66
CA SER A 246 -26.37 -1.66 2.51
C SER A 246 -25.28 -2.63 2.92
N ILE A 247 -24.43 -2.28 3.90
CA ILE A 247 -23.38 -3.18 4.39
C ILE A 247 -23.99 -4.35 5.15
N ILE A 248 -25.03 -4.13 5.94
CA ILE A 248 -25.76 -5.21 6.64
C ILE A 248 -26.29 -6.24 5.62
N GLU A 249 -26.83 -5.78 4.49
CA GLU A 249 -27.30 -6.67 3.43
C GLU A 249 -26.16 -7.41 2.72
N LEU A 250 -25.06 -6.72 2.40
CA LEU A 250 -23.88 -7.34 1.76
C LEU A 250 -23.14 -8.31 2.69
N ALA A 251 -23.12 -8.04 4.00
CA ALA A 251 -22.45 -8.86 5.00
C ALA A 251 -22.96 -10.30 5.06
N LYS A 252 -24.18 -10.55 4.57
CA LYS A 252 -24.73 -11.90 4.37
C LYS A 252 -23.88 -12.77 3.44
N PHE A 253 -23.04 -12.16 2.61
CA PHE A 253 -22.14 -12.84 1.66
C PHE A 253 -20.68 -12.88 2.11
N PHE A 254 -20.31 -12.23 3.22
CA PHE A 254 -18.91 -12.03 3.65
C PHE A 254 -18.32 -13.17 4.51
N GLY A 255 -18.89 -14.37 4.45
CA GLY A 255 -18.51 -15.49 5.33
C GLY A 255 -17.04 -15.92 5.23
N ASN A 256 -16.38 -15.66 4.10
CA ASN A 256 -14.96 -16.00 3.87
C ASN A 256 -14.02 -14.78 3.87
N LEU A 257 -14.55 -13.58 4.12
CA LEU A 257 -13.80 -12.34 3.96
C LEU A 257 -12.72 -12.22 5.04
N THR A 258 -11.49 -11.95 4.61
CA THR A 258 -10.32 -11.75 5.49
C THR A 258 -9.84 -10.30 5.50
N PHE A 259 -10.15 -9.56 4.43
CA PHE A 259 -9.83 -8.14 4.25
C PHE A 259 -11.05 -7.41 3.68
N ILE A 260 -11.38 -6.26 4.26
CA ILE A 260 -12.34 -5.32 3.71
C ILE A 260 -11.81 -3.89 3.75
N ASN A 261 -11.97 -3.16 2.65
CA ASN A 261 -11.72 -1.73 2.60
C ASN A 261 -13.00 -0.98 2.24
N LEU A 262 -13.45 -0.14 3.17
CA LEU A 262 -14.61 0.73 3.08
C LEU A 262 -14.22 2.19 3.33
N SER A 263 -12.93 2.52 3.19
CA SER A 263 -12.44 3.88 3.39
C SER A 263 -13.12 4.86 2.43
N LEU A 264 -13.22 6.14 2.80
CA LEU A 264 -13.91 7.19 2.05
C LEU A 264 -15.43 6.99 1.86
N CYS A 265 -16.04 5.94 2.41
CA CYS A 265 -17.49 5.76 2.41
C CYS A 265 -18.15 6.55 3.55
N SER A 266 -18.39 7.84 3.32
CA SER A 266 -18.76 8.83 4.35
C SER A 266 -20.12 8.65 5.03
N LYS A 267 -20.95 7.70 4.59
CA LYS A 267 -22.24 7.38 5.24
C LYS A 267 -22.17 6.16 6.17
N LEU A 268 -20.99 5.55 6.32
CA LEU A 268 -20.79 4.40 7.20
C LEU A 268 -20.44 4.85 8.61
N THR A 269 -21.08 4.23 9.61
CA THR A 269 -20.94 4.59 11.01
C THR A 269 -20.45 3.42 11.86
N ASN A 270 -20.56 3.58 13.19
CA ASN A 270 -20.30 2.51 14.15
C ASN A 270 -21.12 1.25 13.82
N SER A 271 -22.37 1.42 13.35
CA SER A 271 -23.25 0.31 12.97
C SER A 271 -22.63 -0.63 11.94
N THR A 272 -21.96 -0.09 10.91
CA THR A 272 -21.18 -0.90 9.96
C THR A 272 -20.07 -1.69 10.64
N LEU A 273 -19.22 -1.03 11.45
CA LEU A 273 -18.08 -1.68 12.08
C LEU A 273 -18.53 -2.88 12.94
N PHE A 274 -19.54 -2.71 13.79
CA PHE A 274 -20.05 -3.81 14.62
C PHE A 274 -20.78 -4.89 13.81
N ASN A 275 -21.48 -4.53 12.74
CA ASN A 275 -22.08 -5.52 11.86
C ASN A 275 -21.03 -6.45 11.23
N LEU A 276 -19.91 -5.88 10.77
CA LEU A 276 -18.80 -6.66 10.24
C LEU A 276 -18.21 -7.60 11.30
N MET A 277 -18.07 -7.14 12.55
CA MET A 277 -17.58 -7.99 13.66
C MET A 277 -18.48 -9.21 13.90
N GLY A 278 -19.80 -9.06 13.78
CA GLY A 278 -20.77 -10.13 13.97
C GLY A 278 -20.92 -11.09 12.79
N ASN A 279 -20.79 -10.61 11.55
CA ASN A 279 -21.08 -11.39 10.34
C ASN A 279 -19.84 -11.90 9.60
N CYS A 280 -18.65 -11.40 9.90
CA CYS A 280 -17.42 -11.75 9.19
C CYS A 280 -16.41 -12.45 10.13
N PRO A 281 -16.57 -13.76 10.42
CA PRO A 281 -15.79 -14.46 11.43
C PRO A 281 -14.32 -14.71 11.05
N LEU A 282 -13.97 -14.53 9.77
CA LEU A 282 -12.60 -14.68 9.26
C LEU A 282 -11.89 -13.34 9.04
N LEU A 283 -12.55 -12.22 9.31
CA LEU A 283 -12.03 -10.88 9.02
C LEU A 283 -10.81 -10.60 9.90
N THR A 284 -9.73 -10.14 9.26
CA THR A 284 -8.45 -9.86 9.92
C THR A 284 -8.04 -8.40 9.81
N ILE A 285 -8.40 -7.74 8.71
CA ILE A 285 -8.04 -6.35 8.40
C ILE A 285 -9.29 -5.61 7.98
N ILE A 286 -9.52 -4.45 8.60
CA ILE A 286 -10.63 -3.55 8.30
C ILE A 286 -10.08 -2.16 8.07
N ASN A 287 -10.34 -1.60 6.89
CA ASN A 287 -10.05 -0.21 6.57
C ASN A 287 -11.37 0.57 6.48
N MET A 288 -11.50 1.57 7.35
CA MET A 288 -12.63 2.50 7.42
C MET A 288 -12.10 3.91 7.69
N GLU A 289 -11.05 4.30 6.98
CA GLU A 289 -10.54 5.67 7.07
C GLU A 289 -11.51 6.66 6.42
N ARG A 290 -11.62 7.87 6.96
CA ARG A 290 -12.49 8.93 6.40
C ARG A 290 -13.96 8.50 6.22
N THR A 291 -14.49 7.77 7.19
CA THR A 291 -15.92 7.43 7.29
C THR A 291 -16.61 8.34 8.33
N ASN A 292 -17.78 7.95 8.83
CA ASN A 292 -18.52 8.67 9.88
C ASN A 292 -18.57 7.90 11.21
N LEU A 293 -17.48 7.19 11.53
CA LEU A 293 -17.35 6.48 12.81
C LEU A 293 -17.37 7.46 13.99
N GLY A 294 -18.02 7.06 15.09
CA GLY A 294 -18.15 7.84 16.32
C GLY A 294 -19.42 8.68 16.46
N VAL A 295 -20.31 8.73 15.46
CA VAL A 295 -21.55 9.55 15.50
C VAL A 295 -22.76 8.83 16.12
N GLU A 296 -22.78 7.49 16.15
CA GLU A 296 -23.89 6.69 16.68
C GLU A 296 -23.57 6.01 18.01
N ALA A 297 -24.62 5.73 18.80
CA ALA A 297 -24.50 4.90 19.99
C ALA A 297 -24.10 3.47 19.62
N PHE A 298 -23.43 2.78 20.54
CA PHE A 298 -23.08 1.38 20.35
C PHE A 298 -24.34 0.49 20.37
N PRO A 299 -24.35 -0.61 19.60
CA PRO A 299 -25.46 -1.57 19.64
C PRO A 299 -25.57 -2.20 21.04
N ALA A 300 -26.79 -2.59 21.42
CA ALA A 300 -27.05 -3.24 22.71
C ALA A 300 -26.33 -4.60 22.84
N GLU A 301 -26.19 -5.31 21.72
CA GLU A 301 -25.46 -6.57 21.62
C GLU A 301 -24.16 -6.36 20.85
N ILE A 302 -23.05 -6.69 21.50
CA ILE A 302 -21.70 -6.51 20.95
C ILE A 302 -21.06 -7.89 20.80
N VAL A 303 -20.62 -8.20 19.58
CA VAL A 303 -19.92 -9.44 19.25
C VAL A 303 -18.42 -9.20 19.28
N VAL A 304 -17.68 -10.00 20.05
CA VAL A 304 -16.21 -9.98 20.07
C VAL A 304 -15.68 -10.75 18.87
N ASN A 305 -14.78 -10.13 18.09
CA ASN A 305 -14.11 -10.77 16.96
C ASN A 305 -12.59 -10.84 17.22
N PRO A 306 -12.09 -11.95 17.81
CA PRO A 306 -10.68 -12.08 18.17
C PRO A 306 -9.76 -12.31 16.97
N ARG A 307 -10.30 -12.41 15.74
CA ARG A 307 -9.51 -12.58 14.51
C ARG A 307 -9.06 -11.26 13.90
N VAL A 308 -9.76 -10.17 14.21
CA VAL A 308 -9.37 -8.84 13.73
C VAL A 308 -8.05 -8.44 14.39
N LYS A 309 -7.07 -8.16 13.52
CA LYS A 309 -5.68 -7.84 13.88
C LYS A 309 -5.28 -6.44 13.44
N SER A 310 -5.95 -5.87 12.43
CA SER A 310 -5.62 -4.54 11.90
C SER A 310 -6.89 -3.71 11.75
N LEU A 311 -6.90 -2.55 12.41
CA LEU A 311 -7.96 -1.55 12.30
C LEU A 311 -7.35 -0.24 11.79
N HIS A 312 -7.78 0.19 10.60
CA HIS A 312 -7.39 1.47 10.02
C HIS A 312 -8.60 2.41 10.02
N LEU A 313 -8.61 3.34 10.98
CA LEU A 313 -9.72 4.22 11.32
C LEU A 313 -9.32 5.70 11.27
N GLY A 314 -8.21 6.02 10.61
CA GLY A 314 -7.72 7.39 10.47
C GLY A 314 -8.75 8.35 9.86
N TRP A 315 -8.61 9.63 10.18
CA TRP A 315 -9.42 10.75 9.68
C TRP A 315 -10.92 10.66 10.02
N ASN A 316 -11.30 9.89 11.03
CA ASN A 316 -12.66 9.90 11.56
C ASN A 316 -12.75 10.89 12.74
N ASN A 317 -13.13 12.13 12.46
CA ASN A 317 -13.10 13.22 13.44
C ASN A 317 -14.03 13.03 14.65
N ASN A 318 -15.05 12.17 14.52
CA ASN A 318 -16.02 11.89 15.57
C ASN A 318 -15.60 10.72 16.49
N LEU A 319 -14.50 10.01 16.19
CA LEU A 319 -13.97 9.00 17.10
C LEU A 319 -13.49 9.64 18.42
N ASN A 320 -13.74 8.92 19.51
CA ASN A 320 -13.42 9.33 20.88
C ASN A 320 -12.95 8.14 21.72
N ASP A 321 -12.64 8.39 22.99
CA ASP A 321 -12.10 7.37 23.90
C ASP A 321 -13.06 6.21 24.18
N GLU A 322 -14.38 6.46 24.21
CA GLU A 322 -15.37 5.38 24.33
C GLU A 322 -15.35 4.45 23.11
N CYS A 323 -15.11 5.00 21.91
CA CYS A 323 -14.89 4.17 20.71
C CYS A 323 -13.62 3.32 20.84
N MET A 324 -12.55 3.85 21.43
CA MET A 324 -11.29 3.12 21.63
C MET A 324 -11.44 2.00 22.66
N LYS A 325 -12.14 2.27 23.76
CA LYS A 325 -12.52 1.25 24.75
C LYS A 325 -13.37 0.15 24.14
N MET A 326 -14.31 0.50 23.27
CA MET A 326 -15.13 -0.48 22.58
C MET A 326 -14.31 -1.32 21.59
N ALA A 327 -13.44 -0.67 20.81
CA ALA A 327 -12.54 -1.36 19.88
C ALA A 327 -11.60 -2.34 20.61
N SER A 328 -11.07 -1.96 21.77
CA SER A 328 -10.19 -2.83 22.57
C SER A 328 -10.92 -4.06 23.14
N TYR A 329 -12.19 -3.90 23.52
CA TYR A 329 -13.05 -5.00 23.98
C TYR A 329 -13.40 -5.96 22.84
N VAL A 330 -13.78 -5.44 21.68
CA VAL A 330 -14.25 -6.23 20.55
C VAL A 330 -13.12 -6.91 19.78
N CYS A 331 -11.94 -6.28 19.71
CA CYS A 331 -10.78 -6.77 19.00
C CYS A 331 -9.59 -7.01 19.96
N PRO A 332 -9.66 -7.98 20.89
CA PRO A 332 -8.67 -8.13 21.96
C PRO A 332 -7.27 -8.53 21.47
N ASN A 333 -7.15 -9.08 20.26
CA ASN A 333 -5.88 -9.53 19.67
C ASN A 333 -5.30 -8.53 18.65
N LEU A 334 -5.68 -7.26 18.74
CA LEU A 334 -5.24 -6.24 17.80
C LEU A 334 -3.70 -6.15 17.74
N GLU A 335 -3.14 -6.18 16.54
CA GLU A 335 -1.71 -6.04 16.26
C GLU A 335 -1.39 -4.66 15.66
N VAL A 336 -2.33 -4.04 14.95
CA VAL A 336 -2.19 -2.74 14.29
C VAL A 336 -3.42 -1.89 14.57
N LEU A 337 -3.19 -0.69 15.09
CA LEU A 337 -4.21 0.34 15.21
C LEU A 337 -3.73 1.61 14.53
N ASP A 338 -4.56 2.12 13.61
CA ASP A 338 -4.40 3.44 13.02
C ASP A 338 -5.62 4.31 13.28
N VAL A 339 -5.38 5.41 13.99
CA VAL A 339 -6.37 6.45 14.30
C VAL A 339 -5.81 7.83 13.97
N THR A 340 -4.89 7.90 13.01
CA THR A 340 -4.24 9.14 12.56
C THR A 340 -5.28 10.21 12.22
N TYR A 341 -5.09 11.46 12.65
CA TYR A 341 -6.05 12.56 12.47
C TYR A 341 -7.43 12.37 13.14
N CYS A 342 -7.54 11.59 14.21
CA CYS A 342 -8.77 11.50 15.01
C CYS A 342 -8.71 12.42 16.24
N SER A 343 -9.23 13.65 16.10
CA SER A 343 -9.07 14.71 17.12
C SER A 343 -9.81 14.48 18.44
N GLY A 344 -10.85 13.64 18.46
CA GLY A 344 -11.64 13.36 19.67
C GLY A 344 -11.02 12.29 20.59
N ILE A 345 -9.91 11.68 20.19
CA ILE A 345 -9.20 10.66 20.96
C ILE A 345 -8.12 11.33 21.82
N THR A 346 -8.04 10.93 23.09
CA THR A 346 -7.04 11.39 24.06
C THR A 346 -6.10 10.25 24.47
N GLU A 347 -5.11 10.56 25.32
CA GLU A 347 -4.27 9.53 25.92
C GLU A 347 -5.06 8.45 26.67
N GLU A 348 -6.23 8.76 27.26
CA GLU A 348 -7.02 7.79 28.02
C GLU A 348 -7.50 6.64 27.13
N GLY A 349 -8.07 6.95 25.96
CA GLY A 349 -8.54 5.94 25.01
C GLY A 349 -7.39 5.11 24.42
N ILE A 350 -6.26 5.73 24.11
CA ILE A 350 -5.07 5.02 23.62
C ILE A 350 -4.48 4.10 24.69
N LEU A 351 -4.36 4.56 25.93
CA LEU A 351 -3.86 3.75 27.04
C LEU A 351 -4.78 2.57 27.33
N GLU A 352 -6.11 2.73 27.23
CA GLU A 352 -7.07 1.63 27.37
C GLU A 352 -6.86 0.54 26.31
N VAL A 353 -6.66 0.95 25.05
CA VAL A 353 -6.31 0.02 23.96
C VAL A 353 -5.00 -0.69 24.26
N LEU A 354 -3.95 0.04 24.64
CA LEU A 354 -2.63 -0.53 24.89
C LEU A 354 -2.60 -1.49 26.10
N LYS A 355 -3.45 -1.25 27.11
CA LYS A 355 -3.64 -2.14 28.26
C LYS A 355 -4.35 -3.44 27.88
N SER A 356 -5.40 -3.34 27.08
CA SER A 356 -6.26 -4.47 26.72
C SER A 356 -5.71 -5.30 25.55
N CYS A 357 -5.22 -4.65 24.50
CA CYS A 357 -4.69 -5.27 23.28
C CYS A 357 -3.18 -5.49 23.37
N VAL A 358 -2.74 -6.42 24.21
CA VAL A 358 -1.31 -6.70 24.48
C VAL A 358 -0.52 -7.27 23.27
N GLN A 359 -1.21 -7.52 22.15
CA GLN A 359 -0.60 -8.00 20.91
C GLN A 359 -0.13 -6.87 20.00
N ILE A 360 -0.38 -5.59 20.33
CA ILE A 360 -0.06 -4.45 19.47
C ILE A 360 1.42 -4.40 19.11
N ARG A 361 1.66 -4.22 17.81
CA ARG A 361 2.97 -4.11 17.16
C ARG A 361 3.12 -2.77 16.44
N CYS A 362 2.04 -2.20 15.92
CA CYS A 362 2.03 -0.93 15.23
C CYS A 362 0.93 -0.03 15.81
N LEU A 363 1.32 1.16 16.27
CA LEU A 363 0.41 2.19 16.72
C LEU A 363 0.64 3.48 15.91
N GLU A 364 -0.40 3.90 15.20
CA GLU A 364 -0.43 5.10 14.37
C GLU A 364 -1.43 6.08 15.00
N ILE A 365 -0.91 7.07 15.73
CA ILE A 365 -1.68 8.08 16.48
C ILE A 365 -1.31 9.50 16.05
N SER A 366 -0.71 9.62 14.87
CA SER A 366 -0.24 10.88 14.31
C SER A 366 -1.39 11.88 14.24
N ARG A 367 -1.14 13.12 14.66
CA ARG A 367 -2.06 14.25 14.58
C ARG A 367 -3.35 14.11 15.39
N CYS A 368 -3.44 13.15 16.32
CA CYS A 368 -4.49 13.09 17.35
C CYS A 368 -4.28 14.19 18.40
N GLN A 369 -4.78 15.40 18.15
CA GLN A 369 -4.52 16.58 18.99
C GLN A 369 -5.00 16.45 20.45
N GLY A 370 -5.91 15.51 20.74
CA GLY A 370 -6.32 15.22 22.11
C GLY A 370 -5.28 14.45 22.93
N VAL A 371 -4.30 13.80 22.28
CA VAL A 371 -3.23 13.04 22.95
C VAL A 371 -2.11 13.98 23.37
N ASN A 372 -2.16 14.41 24.63
CA ASN A 372 -1.22 15.40 25.16
C ASN A 372 -0.05 14.77 25.92
N ASN A 373 -0.28 13.65 26.59
CA ASN A 373 0.75 12.97 27.37
C ASN A 373 0.60 11.44 27.34
N LEU A 374 1.45 10.75 26.56
CA LEU A 374 1.44 9.29 26.46
C LEU A 374 2.46 8.67 27.42
N GLU A 375 2.21 8.77 28.72
CA GLU A 375 3.01 8.11 29.76
C GLU A 375 2.57 6.66 29.99
N LEU A 376 3.52 5.72 29.91
CA LEU A 376 3.25 4.29 30.03
C LEU A 376 3.66 3.75 31.41
N ASP A 377 2.68 3.21 32.15
CA ASP A 377 2.87 2.53 33.43
C ASP A 377 2.99 1.00 33.33
N PHE A 378 2.80 0.43 32.14
CA PHE A 378 2.90 -1.01 31.84
C PHE A 378 3.86 -1.30 30.67
N GLU A 379 4.26 -2.57 30.53
CA GLU A 379 5.17 -3.02 29.47
C GLU A 379 4.43 -3.28 28.14
N LEU A 380 5.05 -2.90 27.03
CA LEU A 380 4.57 -3.15 25.67
C LEU A 380 5.61 -3.98 24.90
N PRO A 381 5.73 -5.28 25.21
CA PRO A 381 6.85 -6.11 24.75
C PRO A 381 6.83 -6.42 23.25
N LYS A 382 5.74 -6.10 22.55
CA LYS A 382 5.54 -6.37 21.13
C LYS A 382 5.50 -5.13 20.25
N LEU A 383 5.46 -3.93 20.83
CA LEU A 383 5.40 -2.69 20.06
C LEU A 383 6.70 -2.50 19.27
N GLU A 384 6.57 -2.45 17.95
CA GLU A 384 7.66 -2.35 16.97
C GLU A 384 7.64 -1.00 16.25
N VAL A 385 6.46 -0.43 16.04
CA VAL A 385 6.27 0.83 15.31
C VAL A 385 5.37 1.76 16.12
N LEU A 386 5.85 2.98 16.36
CA LEU A 386 5.07 4.08 16.91
C LEU A 386 5.20 5.29 15.99
N GLN A 387 4.09 5.71 15.39
CA GLN A 387 4.00 6.99 14.67
C GLN A 387 3.15 7.95 15.50
N ALA A 388 3.80 9.02 15.95
CA ALA A 388 3.25 9.99 16.88
C ALA A 388 3.48 11.43 16.36
N GLU A 389 3.38 11.62 15.04
CA GLU A 389 3.63 12.91 14.42
C GLU A 389 2.68 13.99 14.97
N GLY A 390 3.22 15.16 15.32
CA GLY A 390 2.46 16.34 15.68
C GLY A 390 1.64 16.19 16.96
N LEU A 391 2.09 15.34 17.87
CA LEU A 391 1.55 15.20 19.23
C LEU A 391 2.34 16.06 20.22
N ALA A 392 1.74 16.33 21.39
CA ALA A 392 2.38 17.13 22.44
C ALA A 392 3.32 16.33 23.37
N ILE A 393 3.85 15.18 22.89
CA ILE A 393 4.75 14.29 23.63
C ILE A 393 5.97 15.05 24.19
N ASN A 394 6.22 14.90 25.48
CA ASN A 394 7.35 15.47 26.21
C ASN A 394 8.45 14.41 26.49
N ASP A 395 9.53 14.85 27.17
CA ASP A 395 10.64 13.96 27.52
C ASP A 395 10.25 12.83 28.49
N GLU A 396 9.33 13.09 29.42
CA GLU A 396 8.86 12.15 30.43
C GLU A 396 8.09 10.98 29.78
N ALA A 397 7.15 11.29 28.88
CA ALA A 397 6.47 10.32 28.04
C ALA A 397 7.47 9.52 27.21
N LEU A 398 8.43 10.19 26.57
CA LEU A 398 9.43 9.54 25.73
C LEU A 398 10.37 8.62 26.53
N ALA A 399 10.73 9.00 27.76
CA ALA A 399 11.47 8.15 28.68
C ALA A 399 10.66 6.92 29.13
N SER A 400 9.34 7.08 29.35
CA SER A 400 8.46 5.95 29.65
C SER A 400 8.37 4.98 28.45
N ILE A 401 8.20 5.48 27.23
CA ILE A 401 8.23 4.70 25.98
C ILE A 401 9.55 3.95 25.86
N GLY A 402 10.68 4.62 26.09
CA GLY A 402 12.00 3.98 26.09
C GLY A 402 12.08 2.79 27.04
N LYS A 403 11.57 2.95 28.27
CA LYS A 403 11.62 1.90 29.31
C LYS A 403 10.67 0.73 29.04
N ARG A 404 9.50 0.97 28.44
CA ARG A 404 8.41 0.00 28.29
C ARG A 404 8.35 -0.70 26.93
N CYS A 405 8.99 -0.13 25.90
CA CYS A 405 8.89 -0.61 24.52
C CYS A 405 10.22 -1.18 24.01
N GLY A 406 10.66 -2.30 24.58
CA GLY A 406 11.98 -2.89 24.28
C GLY A 406 12.18 -3.39 22.84
N ARG A 407 11.10 -3.64 22.09
CA ARG A 407 11.13 -4.08 20.67
C ARG A 407 10.94 -2.95 19.66
N LEU A 408 10.83 -1.70 20.12
CA LEU A 408 10.59 -0.56 19.26
C LEU A 408 11.70 -0.46 18.19
N SER A 409 11.29 -0.57 16.94
CA SER A 409 12.15 -0.58 15.76
C SER A 409 12.01 0.70 14.93
N ARG A 410 10.83 1.34 14.95
CA ARG A 410 10.55 2.57 14.20
C ARG A 410 9.80 3.55 15.09
N LEU A 411 10.32 4.77 15.19
CA LEU A 411 9.72 5.84 15.97
C LEU A 411 9.66 7.12 15.15
N ASN A 412 8.47 7.66 14.95
CA ASN A 412 8.28 8.95 14.31
C ASN A 412 7.71 9.96 15.31
N LEU A 413 8.49 11.01 15.54
CA LEU A 413 8.17 12.13 16.43
C LEU A 413 8.06 13.44 15.65
N GLU A 414 7.88 13.39 14.33
CA GLU A 414 7.88 14.59 13.51
C GLU A 414 6.90 15.63 14.06
N GLY A 415 7.35 16.86 14.27
CA GLY A 415 6.52 17.94 14.83
C GLY A 415 6.20 17.83 16.32
N CYS A 416 6.78 16.89 17.08
CA CYS A 416 6.69 16.86 18.55
C CYS A 416 7.61 17.93 19.15
N LEU A 417 7.07 19.12 19.38
CA LEU A 417 7.84 20.32 19.77
C LEU A 417 8.39 20.28 21.21
N ASN A 418 7.81 19.46 22.08
CA ASN A 418 8.19 19.35 23.50
C ASN A 418 9.31 18.33 23.75
N VAL A 419 9.78 17.64 22.71
CA VAL A 419 10.87 16.67 22.81
C VAL A 419 12.21 17.39 22.78
N THR A 420 13.09 17.04 23.71
CA THR A 420 14.48 17.52 23.76
C THR A 420 15.47 16.36 23.61
N ALA A 421 16.77 16.69 23.60
CA ALA A 421 17.84 15.70 23.62
C ALA A 421 17.68 14.68 24.77
N ARG A 422 17.21 15.11 25.95
CA ARG A 422 17.03 14.27 27.14
C ARG A 422 15.99 13.15 26.91
N GLY A 423 14.86 13.46 26.29
CA GLY A 423 13.85 12.46 25.93
C GLY A 423 14.40 11.46 24.91
N VAL A 424 15.11 11.96 23.88
CA VAL A 424 15.73 11.12 22.85
C VAL A 424 16.75 10.16 23.46
N GLU A 425 17.58 10.60 24.42
CA GLU A 425 18.50 9.74 25.15
C GLU A 425 17.77 8.58 25.84
N GLY A 426 16.63 8.85 26.47
CA GLY A 426 15.81 7.85 27.15
C GLY A 426 15.38 6.70 26.24
N VAL A 427 15.02 6.99 24.99
CA VAL A 427 14.69 5.96 23.99
C VAL A 427 15.95 5.27 23.47
N ILE A 428 16.97 6.04 23.13
CA ILE A 428 18.18 5.50 22.49
C ILE A 428 18.91 4.52 23.42
N VAL A 429 18.93 4.76 24.74
CA VAL A 429 19.56 3.87 25.72
C VAL A 429 18.80 2.54 25.87
N ASN A 430 17.46 2.57 25.82
CA ASN A 430 16.64 1.41 26.17
C ASN A 430 16.14 0.60 24.97
N CYS A 431 15.77 1.24 23.85
CA CYS A 431 15.22 0.58 22.66
C CYS A 431 16.33 -0.01 21.77
N LYS A 432 16.79 -1.22 22.10
CA LYS A 432 17.93 -1.86 21.42
C LYS A 432 17.67 -2.32 19.99
N ALA A 433 16.39 -2.45 19.61
CA ALA A 433 15.97 -2.85 18.28
C ALA A 433 15.75 -1.66 17.33
N LEU A 434 15.91 -0.42 17.80
CA LEU A 434 15.58 0.78 17.04
C LEU A 434 16.41 0.88 15.75
N LYS A 435 15.73 0.98 14.62
CA LYS A 435 16.29 1.09 13.26
C LYS A 435 16.02 2.46 12.66
N GLU A 436 14.86 3.04 12.91
CA GLU A 436 14.44 4.30 12.29
C GLU A 436 13.93 5.27 13.34
N MET A 437 14.40 6.52 13.26
CA MET A 437 13.90 7.61 14.07
C MET A 437 13.70 8.87 13.22
N ASN A 438 12.49 9.44 13.23
CA ASN A 438 12.19 10.71 12.57
C ASN A 438 12.03 11.82 13.61
N LEU A 439 12.90 12.83 13.53
CA LEU A 439 12.93 14.01 14.41
C LEU A 439 12.66 15.31 13.64
N ARG A 440 12.08 15.23 12.43
CA ARG A 440 11.72 16.39 11.62
C ARG A 440 10.84 17.36 12.42
N TRP A 441 11.09 18.66 12.30
CA TRP A 441 10.41 19.70 13.11
C TRP A 441 10.52 19.57 14.65
N CYS A 442 11.33 18.66 15.22
CA CYS A 442 11.65 18.63 16.66
C CYS A 442 12.73 19.67 17.00
N ASN A 443 12.40 20.95 16.90
CA ASN A 443 13.38 22.05 16.93
C ASN A 443 14.15 22.19 18.27
N ASN A 444 13.67 21.57 19.35
CA ASN A 444 14.33 21.57 20.66
C ASN A 444 15.34 20.42 20.84
N VAL A 445 15.51 19.55 19.83
CA VAL A 445 16.54 18.50 19.83
C VAL A 445 17.80 19.04 19.17
N SER A 446 18.89 19.14 19.94
CA SER A 446 20.20 19.51 19.37
C SER A 446 20.71 18.44 18.40
N VAL A 447 21.21 18.84 17.24
CA VAL A 447 21.85 17.95 16.26
C VAL A 447 23.11 17.25 16.76
N ASP A 448 23.74 17.80 17.80
CA ASP A 448 24.98 17.26 18.35
C ASP A 448 24.79 15.85 18.94
N ILE A 449 23.56 15.51 19.34
CA ILE A 449 23.22 14.19 19.88
C ILE A 449 23.31 13.08 18.81
N VAL A 450 23.20 13.40 17.51
CA VAL A 450 23.06 12.41 16.43
C VAL A 450 24.28 11.50 16.34
N ALA A 451 25.49 12.05 16.51
CA ALA A 451 26.71 11.25 16.50
C ALA A 451 26.72 10.25 17.66
N TRP A 452 26.31 10.69 18.86
CA TRP A 452 26.16 9.82 20.02
C TRP A 452 25.08 8.75 19.79
N MET A 453 23.96 9.09 19.16
CA MET A 453 22.89 8.12 18.83
C MET A 453 23.42 6.99 17.95
N VAL A 454 24.10 7.33 16.85
CA VAL A 454 24.64 6.34 15.90
C VAL A 454 25.69 5.44 16.56
N LEU A 455 26.56 6.00 17.41
CA LEU A 455 27.58 5.24 18.13
C LEU A 455 26.98 4.36 19.25
N SER A 456 26.00 4.88 19.99
CA SER A 456 25.37 4.19 21.11
C SER A 456 24.38 3.11 20.65
N ARG A 457 23.83 3.25 19.43
CA ARG A 457 22.83 2.34 18.88
C ARG A 457 23.20 1.88 17.46
N PRO A 458 24.07 0.85 17.34
CA PRO A 458 24.48 0.27 16.05
C PRO A 458 23.34 -0.38 15.24
N SER A 459 22.15 -0.55 15.83
CA SER A 459 20.95 -1.02 15.13
C SER A 459 20.30 0.05 14.26
N LEU A 460 20.60 1.34 14.48
CA LEU A 460 20.06 2.44 13.68
C LEU A 460 20.49 2.29 12.22
N ARG A 461 19.54 2.55 11.33
CA ARG A 461 19.67 2.48 9.87
C ARG A 461 19.28 3.79 9.22
N LYS A 462 18.32 4.52 9.80
CA LYS A 462 17.83 5.79 9.26
C LYS A 462 17.52 6.78 10.38
N ILE A 463 18.00 8.01 10.25
CA ILE A 463 17.63 9.13 11.12
C ILE A 463 17.26 10.32 10.25
N THR A 464 16.09 10.91 10.49
CA THR A 464 15.73 12.22 9.92
C THR A 464 15.98 13.29 10.97
N LEU A 465 16.79 14.31 10.63
CA LEU A 465 17.19 15.36 11.55
C LEU A 465 16.05 16.37 11.83
N PRO A 466 16.16 17.21 12.88
CA PRO A 466 15.37 18.42 13.02
C PRO A 466 15.58 19.40 11.86
N CYS A 467 14.60 20.24 11.57
CA CYS A 467 14.68 21.17 10.44
C CYS A 467 15.81 22.19 10.56
N GLY A 468 16.29 22.66 9.41
CA GLY A 468 17.46 23.55 9.32
C GLY A 468 18.80 22.84 9.46
N SER A 469 18.80 21.53 9.68
CA SER A 469 19.99 20.72 9.90
C SER A 469 20.36 19.94 8.64
N VAL A 470 21.53 20.22 8.06
CA VAL A 470 22.05 19.48 6.91
C VAL A 470 23.39 18.84 7.30
N PRO A 471 23.50 17.51 7.26
CA PRO A 471 24.77 16.85 7.53
C PRO A 471 25.74 17.15 6.38
N THR A 472 26.94 17.58 6.70
CA THR A 472 28.04 17.77 5.74
C THR A 472 28.36 16.45 5.03
N ALA A 473 29.00 16.50 3.86
CA ALA A 473 29.40 15.28 3.13
C ALA A 473 30.28 14.35 3.99
N ASN A 474 31.15 14.92 4.83
CA ASN A 474 31.98 14.15 5.76
C ASN A 474 31.16 13.45 6.84
N GLN A 475 30.18 14.14 7.44
CA GLN A 475 29.26 13.53 8.40
C GLN A 475 28.41 12.43 7.76
N ARG A 476 27.84 12.66 6.56
CA ARG A 476 27.08 11.64 5.83
C ARG A 476 27.92 10.39 5.59
N ASN A 477 29.14 10.55 5.09
CA ASN A 477 30.06 9.43 4.88
C ASN A 477 30.43 8.73 6.19
N PHE A 478 30.64 9.49 7.27
CA PHE A 478 30.91 8.94 8.60
C PHE A 478 29.74 8.07 9.10
N PHE A 479 28.50 8.56 9.04
CA PHE A 479 27.32 7.81 9.49
C PHE A 479 27.05 6.59 8.60
N LEU A 480 27.20 6.73 7.27
CA LEU A 480 27.03 5.62 6.32
C LEU A 480 28.04 4.50 6.57
N ARG A 481 29.29 4.82 6.93
CA ARG A 481 30.29 3.81 7.35
C ARG A 481 29.89 3.03 8.60
N HIS A 482 29.06 3.62 9.45
CA HIS A 482 28.45 2.97 10.61
C HIS A 482 27.07 2.35 10.30
N GLY A 483 26.69 2.28 9.02
CA GLY A 483 25.45 1.64 8.56
C GLY A 483 24.19 2.47 8.77
N CYS A 484 24.31 3.77 9.06
CA CYS A 484 23.16 4.66 9.28
C CYS A 484 23.09 5.77 8.23
N LEU A 485 21.96 5.84 7.52
CA LEU A 485 21.60 6.94 6.63
C LEU A 485 21.02 8.10 7.44
N VAL A 486 21.69 9.24 7.43
CA VAL A 486 21.18 10.48 8.06
C VAL A 486 20.62 11.40 6.99
N CYS A 487 19.31 11.58 7.02
CA CYS A 487 18.53 12.38 6.08
C CYS A 487 18.37 13.81 6.59
N GLN A 488 18.23 14.75 5.65
CA GLN A 488 17.89 16.13 5.98
C GLN A 488 16.47 16.21 6.56
N GLY A 489 16.33 17.06 7.59
CA GLY A 489 15.07 17.44 8.22
C GLY A 489 14.28 18.47 7.45
#